data_AF-A0A3S0YD54-F1
#
_entry.id   AF-A0A3S0YD54-F1
#
_cell.length_a   1.000
_cell.length_b   1.000
_cell.length_c   1.000
_cell.angle_alpha   90.00
_cell.angle_beta   90.00
_cell.angle_gamma   90.00
#
_symmetry.space_group_name_H-M   'P 1'
#
loop_
_entity.id
_entity.type
_entity.pdbx_description
1 polymer ?
#
loop_
_entity_poly.entity_id
_entity_poly.type
_entity_poly.pdbx_seq_one_letter_code
_entity_poly.pdbx_strand_id
1 'polypeptide(L)'
;MTEQTSDKENNSAVTAPIHIAKAKSSRVADEKWGKEVMKAGFCLIPSLLLRCQQRLGLNPTQLAVLLQLADFWWEASRKPYPSKQTLSDRLGLSTRQIQRYMAELEQAGLLTRIVRSADDNGKLSNEYDLSGLVKKLKELAPEVLKAKEDNKQVTRKGGLNK
;
A
#
# COMPACT_ATOMS: atom_id res chain seq x y z
N MET A 1 10.51 42.67 -44.87
CA MET A 1 10.50 41.20 -44.97
C MET A 1 11.48 40.65 -43.95
N THR A 2 10.93 39.93 -42.96
CA THR A 2 11.47 38.72 -42.28
C THR A 2 12.92 38.72 -41.77
N GLU A 3 13.26 38.30 -40.56
CA GLU A 3 12.54 37.81 -39.38
C GLU A 3 13.57 37.70 -38.23
N GLN A 4 13.10 37.75 -36.98
CA GLN A 4 13.81 37.38 -35.75
C GLN A 4 14.40 35.95 -35.87
N THR A 5 15.40 35.49 -35.11
CA THR A 5 15.29 35.15 -33.68
C THR A 5 16.65 34.70 -33.14
N SER A 6 16.85 34.99 -31.84
CA SER A 6 18.02 34.67 -31.03
C SER A 6 18.06 33.23 -30.51
N ASP A 7 19.23 32.94 -29.94
CA ASP A 7 19.53 32.01 -28.84
C ASP A 7 19.54 30.50 -29.10
N LYS A 8 20.72 29.90 -28.86
CA LYS A 8 20.88 28.72 -28.02
C LYS A 8 22.35 28.53 -27.61
N GLU A 9 22.68 29.06 -26.44
CA GLU A 9 23.78 28.56 -25.61
C GLU A 9 23.45 27.13 -25.17
N ASN A 10 24.33 26.17 -25.48
CA ASN A 10 24.23 24.80 -25.03
C ASN A 10 25.40 24.51 -24.09
N ASN A 11 25.20 24.76 -22.79
CA ASN A 11 26.20 24.50 -21.77
C ASN A 11 25.99 23.09 -21.19
N SER A 12 26.93 22.20 -21.50
CA SER A 12 26.95 20.81 -21.07
C SER A 12 27.36 20.72 -19.59
N ALA A 13 26.44 20.34 -18.72
CA ALA A 13 26.74 19.92 -17.35
C ALA A 13 26.48 18.42 -17.20
N VAL A 14 27.56 17.65 -17.33
CA VAL A 14 27.64 16.23 -17.01
C VAL A 14 27.30 16.04 -15.53
N THR A 15 26.26 15.26 -15.22
CA THR A 15 25.97 14.87 -13.83
C THR A 15 25.92 13.34 -13.72
N ALA A 16 26.89 12.80 -12.99
CA ALA A 16 27.09 11.38 -12.72
C ALA A 16 25.90 10.74 -11.97
N PRO A 17 25.68 9.41 -12.11
CA PRO A 17 24.55 8.74 -11.47
C PRO A 17 24.72 8.69 -9.95
N ILE A 18 23.68 9.14 -9.23
CA ILE A 18 23.57 9.11 -7.78
C ILE A 18 23.42 7.65 -7.33
N HIS A 19 24.46 7.06 -6.78
CA HIS A 19 24.37 5.76 -6.11
C HIS A 19 23.66 5.93 -4.76
N ILE A 20 22.34 5.73 -4.75
CA ILE A 20 21.55 5.64 -3.52
C ILE A 20 22.01 4.40 -2.75
N ALA A 21 22.60 4.61 -1.57
CA ALA A 21 23.03 3.55 -0.68
C ALA A 21 21.87 2.57 -0.43
N LYS A 22 22.02 1.31 -0.88
CA LYS A 22 21.02 0.25 -0.67
C LYS A 22 20.82 0.06 0.84
N ALA A 23 19.70 0.54 1.37
CA ALA A 23 19.39 0.51 2.79
C ALA A 23 19.41 -0.93 3.35
N LYS A 24 19.90 -1.11 4.59
CA LYS A 24 20.02 -2.42 5.29
C LYS A 24 18.77 -3.30 5.21
N SER A 25 17.58 -2.72 5.09
CA SER A 25 16.30 -3.44 4.96
C SER A 25 16.21 -4.30 3.70
N SER A 26 16.76 -3.84 2.57
CA SER A 26 16.81 -4.62 1.32
C SER A 26 17.63 -5.90 1.51
N ARG A 27 18.71 -5.84 2.30
CA ARG A 27 19.60 -6.98 2.52
C ARG A 27 18.92 -8.08 3.34
N VAL A 28 18.20 -7.72 4.41
CA VAL A 28 17.45 -8.70 5.23
C VAL A 28 16.28 -9.31 4.45
N ALA A 29 15.59 -8.51 3.63
CA ALA A 29 14.53 -9.03 2.76
C ALA A 29 15.08 -9.96 1.68
N ASP A 30 16.19 -9.59 1.03
CA ASP A 30 16.91 -10.42 0.05
C ASP A 30 17.42 -11.73 0.69
N GLU A 31 17.90 -11.69 1.94
CA GLU A 31 18.32 -12.89 2.69
C GLU A 31 17.14 -13.80 3.05
N LYS A 32 15.99 -13.21 3.41
CA LYS A 32 14.80 -13.97 3.80
C LYS A 32 14.08 -14.62 2.62
N TRP A 33 13.96 -13.90 1.50
CA TRP A 33 13.09 -14.29 0.39
C TRP A 33 13.84 -14.54 -0.92
N GLY A 34 15.12 -14.18 -0.99
CA GLY A 34 15.91 -14.25 -2.21
C GLY A 34 15.75 -13.02 -3.10
N LYS A 35 16.81 -12.68 -3.83
CA LYS A 35 16.85 -11.50 -4.72
C LYS A 35 15.84 -11.59 -5.86
N GLU A 36 15.60 -12.78 -6.39
CA GLU A 36 14.69 -12.99 -7.52
C GLU A 36 13.24 -12.70 -7.13
N VAL A 37 12.83 -13.18 -5.95
CA VAL A 37 11.50 -12.92 -5.39
C VAL A 37 11.32 -11.43 -5.11
N MET A 38 12.29 -10.81 -4.45
CA MET A 38 12.22 -9.36 -4.14
C MET A 38 12.25 -8.50 -5.42
N LYS A 39 12.91 -8.96 -6.49
CA LYS A 39 12.92 -8.30 -7.80
C LYS A 39 11.56 -8.38 -8.50
N ALA A 40 10.78 -9.44 -8.29
CA ALA A 40 9.43 -9.58 -8.86
C ALA A 40 8.42 -8.60 -8.25
N GLY A 41 8.72 -8.05 -7.06
CA GLY A 41 7.92 -7.03 -6.40
C GLY A 41 7.59 -7.40 -4.96
N PHE A 42 7.28 -6.40 -4.15
CA PHE A 42 6.79 -6.57 -2.79
C PHE A 42 5.91 -5.39 -2.40
N CYS A 43 4.90 -5.61 -1.56
CA CYS A 43 4.07 -4.53 -1.02
C CYS A 43 4.52 -4.18 0.40
N LEU A 44 4.63 -2.88 0.71
CA LEU A 44 4.87 -2.42 2.07
C LEU A 44 3.55 -2.32 2.82
N ILE A 45 3.40 -3.15 3.86
CA ILE A 45 2.19 -3.20 4.67
C ILE A 45 2.53 -2.96 6.13
N PRO A 46 1.92 -1.96 6.80
CA PRO A 46 2.10 -1.76 8.23
C PRO A 46 1.67 -3.00 8.99
N SER A 47 2.56 -3.60 9.78
CA SER A 47 2.19 -4.78 10.60
C SER A 47 1.05 -4.48 11.59
N LEU A 48 0.78 -3.20 11.86
CA LEU A 48 -0.39 -2.77 12.63
C LEU A 48 -1.70 -3.26 12.00
N LEU A 49 -1.82 -3.24 10.66
CA LEU A 49 -2.99 -3.75 9.96
C LEU A 49 -3.24 -5.22 10.28
N LEU A 50 -2.20 -6.06 10.18
CA LEU A 50 -2.29 -7.50 10.45
C LEU A 50 -2.63 -7.78 11.92
N ARG A 51 -2.08 -6.99 12.85
CA ARG A 51 -2.31 -7.15 14.29
C ARG A 51 -3.68 -6.65 14.73
N CYS A 52 -4.22 -5.65 14.06
CA CYS A 52 -5.50 -5.03 14.42
C CYS A 52 -6.67 -5.47 13.54
N GLN A 53 -6.54 -6.49 12.70
CA GLN A 53 -7.60 -6.91 11.77
C GLN A 53 -8.96 -7.12 12.47
N GLN A 54 -8.97 -7.81 13.62
CA GLN A 54 -10.19 -8.09 14.39
C GLN A 54 -10.80 -6.80 14.95
N ARG A 55 -9.94 -5.90 15.44
CA ARG A 55 -10.36 -4.59 15.97
C ARG A 55 -10.90 -3.66 14.89
N LEU A 56 -10.47 -3.84 13.64
CA LEU A 56 -11.00 -3.16 12.48
C LEU A 56 -12.31 -3.78 11.96
N GLY A 57 -12.77 -4.89 12.55
CA GLY A 57 -13.95 -5.64 12.11
C GLY A 57 -13.75 -6.38 10.79
N LEU A 58 -12.50 -6.63 10.40
CA LEU A 58 -12.17 -7.28 9.14
C LEU A 58 -12.28 -8.80 9.26
N ASN A 59 -13.03 -9.41 8.33
CA ASN A 59 -12.91 -10.84 8.09
C ASN A 59 -11.64 -11.16 7.24
N PRO A 60 -11.17 -12.42 7.21
CA PRO A 60 -9.96 -12.78 6.49
C PRO A 60 -9.99 -12.43 4.99
N THR A 61 -11.15 -12.55 4.35
CA THR A 61 -11.31 -12.27 2.93
C THR A 61 -11.28 -10.78 2.62
N GLN A 62 -11.91 -9.96 3.46
CA GLN A 62 -11.84 -8.49 3.39
C GLN A 62 -10.40 -8.01 3.59
N LEU A 63 -9.67 -8.61 4.54
CA LEU A 63 -8.23 -8.34 4.70
C LEU A 63 -7.48 -8.67 3.40
N ALA A 64 -7.69 -9.84 2.82
CA ALA A 64 -7.03 -10.22 1.56
C ALA A 64 -7.33 -9.22 0.42
N VAL A 65 -8.57 -8.74 0.30
CA VAL A 65 -8.94 -7.67 -0.65
C VAL A 65 -8.15 -6.38 -0.39
N LEU A 66 -8.04 -5.95 0.87
CA LEU A 66 -7.25 -4.77 1.23
C LEU A 66 -5.76 -4.94 0.94
N LEU A 67 -5.18 -6.12 1.16
CA LEU A 67 -3.77 -6.39 0.84
C LEU A 67 -3.52 -6.29 -0.67
N GLN A 68 -4.45 -6.78 -1.50
CA GLN A 68 -4.36 -6.62 -2.95
C GLN A 68 -4.46 -5.15 -3.37
N LEU A 69 -5.38 -4.39 -2.79
CA LEU A 69 -5.48 -2.95 -3.06
C LEU A 69 -4.22 -2.19 -2.65
N ALA A 70 -3.62 -2.55 -1.51
CA ALA A 70 -2.36 -1.97 -1.03
C ALA A 70 -1.19 -2.31 -1.98
N ASP A 71 -1.17 -3.49 -2.57
CA ASP A 71 -0.18 -3.89 -3.59
C ASP A 71 -0.28 -3.01 -4.85
N PHE A 72 -1.50 -2.68 -5.29
CA PHE A 72 -1.71 -1.73 -6.38
C PHE A 72 -1.45 -0.25 -6.00
N TRP A 73 -1.33 0.06 -4.70
CA TRP A 73 -1.12 1.41 -4.20
C TRP A 73 0.37 1.71 -4.01
N TRP A 74 1.10 1.84 -5.12
CA TRP A 74 2.55 2.04 -5.08
C TRP A 74 2.99 3.48 -4.76
N GLU A 75 2.18 4.47 -5.17
CA GLU A 75 2.47 5.89 -4.94
C GLU A 75 1.37 6.51 -4.08
N ALA A 76 1.75 7.25 -3.04
CA ALA A 76 0.78 7.90 -2.16
C ALA A 76 -0.17 8.86 -2.91
N SER A 77 0.29 9.47 -4.00
CA SER A 77 -0.49 10.36 -4.89
C SER A 77 -1.41 9.61 -5.84
N ARG A 78 -1.18 8.34 -6.12
CA ARG A 78 -1.91 7.57 -7.13
C ARG A 78 -2.74 6.48 -6.49
N LYS A 79 -4.05 6.69 -6.44
CA LYS A 79 -4.98 5.72 -5.87
C LYS A 79 -4.95 4.40 -6.66
N PRO A 80 -5.07 3.23 -6.00
CA PRO A 80 -5.17 1.95 -6.70
C PRO A 80 -6.46 1.89 -7.52
N TYR A 81 -6.39 1.32 -8.73
CA TYR A 81 -7.52 1.17 -9.64
C TYR A 81 -7.63 -0.22 -10.29
N PRO A 82 -7.37 -1.33 -9.57
CA PRO A 82 -7.52 -2.65 -10.17
C PRO A 82 -8.97 -2.91 -10.57
N SER A 83 -9.15 -3.62 -11.69
CA SER A 83 -10.48 -4.07 -12.08
C SER A 83 -11.01 -5.11 -11.09
N LYS A 84 -12.34 -5.24 -11.00
CA LYS A 84 -12.96 -6.29 -10.19
C LYS A 84 -12.58 -7.69 -10.66
N GLN A 85 -12.33 -7.86 -11.97
CA GLN A 85 -11.89 -9.12 -12.54
C GLN A 85 -10.47 -9.46 -12.07
N THR A 86 -9.55 -8.49 -12.11
CA THR A 86 -8.18 -8.66 -11.61
C THR A 86 -8.14 -9.12 -10.15
N LEU A 87 -8.98 -8.54 -9.29
CA LEU A 87 -9.08 -8.96 -7.89
C LEU A 87 -9.72 -10.35 -7.74
N SER A 88 -10.72 -10.66 -8.56
CA SER A 88 -11.35 -11.98 -8.64
C SER A 88 -10.31 -13.06 -8.97
N ASP A 89 -9.52 -12.84 -10.02
CA ASP A 89 -8.52 -13.79 -10.49
C ASP A 89 -7.40 -14.01 -9.46
N ARG A 90 -6.92 -12.93 -8.82
CA ARG A 90 -5.88 -13.02 -7.78
C ARG A 90 -6.33 -13.71 -6.49
N LEU A 91 -7.61 -13.58 -6.13
CA LEU A 91 -8.14 -14.09 -4.86
C LEU A 91 -8.91 -15.41 -5.01
N GLY A 92 -9.17 -15.87 -6.24
CA GLY A 92 -10.02 -17.04 -6.49
C GLY A 92 -11.46 -16.84 -6.04
N LEU A 93 -11.98 -15.61 -6.10
CA LEU A 93 -13.32 -15.24 -5.66
C LEU A 93 -14.16 -14.81 -6.85
N SER A 94 -15.47 -15.05 -6.82
CA SER A 94 -16.35 -14.49 -7.85
C SER A 94 -16.35 -12.96 -7.82
N THR A 95 -16.55 -12.34 -8.98
CA THR A 95 -16.70 -10.88 -9.10
C THR A 95 -17.83 -10.34 -8.20
N ARG A 96 -18.90 -11.12 -7.99
CA ARG A 96 -19.98 -10.79 -7.04
C ARG A 96 -19.50 -10.73 -5.59
N GLN A 97 -18.66 -11.67 -5.17
CA GLN A 97 -18.05 -11.64 -3.83
C GLN A 97 -17.14 -10.41 -3.67
N ILE A 98 -16.30 -10.10 -4.66
CA ILE A 98 -15.47 -8.89 -4.65
C ILE A 98 -16.35 -7.64 -4.48
N GLN A 99 -17.44 -7.53 -5.24
CA GLN A 99 -18.36 -6.39 -5.14
C GLN A 99 -18.98 -6.27 -3.75
N ARG A 100 -19.40 -7.39 -3.16
CA ARG A 100 -19.95 -7.44 -1.81
C ARG A 100 -18.92 -6.99 -0.78
N TYR A 101 -17.71 -7.55 -0.79
CA TYR A 101 -16.66 -7.18 0.15
C TYR A 101 -16.23 -5.71 0.00
N MET A 102 -16.19 -5.19 -1.23
CA MET A 102 -15.92 -3.76 -1.44
C MET A 102 -17.01 -2.88 -0.81
N ALA A 103 -18.28 -3.26 -0.93
CA ALA A 103 -19.38 -2.53 -0.32
C ALA A 103 -19.35 -2.62 1.21
N GLU A 104 -19.03 -3.78 1.78
CA GLU A 104 -18.86 -3.95 3.24
C GLU A 104 -17.69 -3.11 3.78
N LEU A 105 -16.55 -3.07 3.07
CA LEU A 105 -15.40 -2.23 3.42
C LEU A 105 -15.73 -0.73 3.35
N GLU A 106 -16.57 -0.33 2.41
CA GLU A 106 -17.07 1.04 2.26
C GLU A 106 -18.04 1.42 3.37
N GLN A 107 -18.98 0.54 3.71
CA GLN A 107 -19.85 0.70 4.89
C GLN A 107 -19.05 0.78 6.19
N ALA A 108 -17.97 0.02 6.29
CA ALA A 108 -17.05 0.10 7.42
C ALA A 108 -16.20 1.39 7.41
N GLY A 109 -16.25 2.23 6.38
CA GLY A 109 -15.45 3.46 6.28
C GLY A 109 -13.95 3.20 6.14
N LEU A 110 -13.56 2.03 5.65
CA LEU A 110 -12.16 1.66 5.41
C LEU A 110 -11.70 2.02 4.00
N LEU A 111 -12.64 2.10 3.06
CA LEU A 111 -12.40 2.35 1.65
C LEU A 111 -13.52 3.21 1.08
N THR A 112 -13.20 4.07 0.11
CA THR A 112 -14.20 4.78 -0.69
C THR A 112 -13.98 4.50 -2.16
N ARG A 113 -15.05 4.20 -2.90
CA ARG A 113 -14.97 4.00 -4.35
C ARG A 113 -15.13 5.32 -5.09
N ILE A 114 -14.23 5.58 -6.05
CA ILE A 114 -14.31 6.71 -6.96
C ILE A 114 -14.59 6.16 -8.35
N VAL A 115 -15.81 6.43 -8.84
CA VAL A 115 -16.23 5.97 -10.16
C VAL A 115 -15.52 6.78 -11.22
N ARG A 116 -14.99 6.08 -12.22
CA ARG A 116 -14.34 6.68 -13.38
C ARG A 116 -15.11 6.37 -14.65
N SER A 117 -15.28 7.40 -15.47
CA SER A 117 -15.85 7.32 -16.81
C SER A 117 -14.86 7.88 -17.80
N ALA A 118 -14.82 7.31 -19.00
CA ALA A 118 -14.10 7.88 -20.13
C ALA A 118 -14.95 8.99 -20.79
N ASP A 119 -14.29 9.83 -21.58
CA ASP A 119 -14.94 10.92 -22.32
C ASP A 119 -16.04 10.40 -23.28
N ASP A 120 -15.84 9.19 -23.82
CA ASP A 120 -16.82 8.49 -24.67
C ASP A 120 -17.91 7.75 -23.88
N ASN A 121 -18.14 8.13 -22.62
CA ASN A 121 -19.09 7.49 -21.70
C ASN A 121 -18.78 5.99 -21.40
N GLY A 122 -17.56 5.55 -21.72
CA GLY A 122 -17.07 4.21 -21.43
C GLY A 122 -16.81 4.00 -19.94
N LYS A 123 -17.15 2.82 -19.42
CA LYS A 123 -16.91 2.47 -18.01
C LYS A 123 -15.44 2.13 -17.80
N LEU A 124 -14.75 2.92 -16.98
CA LEU A 124 -13.38 2.62 -16.57
C LEU A 124 -13.37 1.82 -15.26
N SER A 125 -12.21 1.24 -14.93
CA SER A 125 -12.01 0.67 -13.60
C SER A 125 -12.07 1.77 -12.56
N ASN A 126 -12.76 1.50 -11.45
CA ASN A 126 -12.90 2.46 -10.37
C ASN A 126 -11.55 2.68 -9.68
N GLU A 127 -11.36 3.88 -9.16
CA GLU A 127 -10.31 4.15 -8.19
C GLU A 127 -10.81 3.85 -6.77
N TYR A 128 -9.88 3.48 -5.89
CA TYR A 128 -10.17 3.14 -4.52
C TYR A 128 -9.33 4.00 -3.57
N ASP A 129 -10.00 4.73 -2.69
CA ASP A 129 -9.37 5.56 -1.69
C ASP A 129 -9.26 4.81 -0.36
N LEU A 130 -8.03 4.63 0.13
CA LEU A 130 -7.72 3.93 1.39
C LEU A 130 -7.44 4.89 2.56
N SER A 131 -7.72 6.19 2.41
CA SER A 131 -7.56 7.18 3.48
C SER A 131 -8.36 6.83 4.74
N GLY A 132 -9.55 6.23 4.59
CA GLY A 132 -10.36 5.73 5.70
C GLY A 132 -9.63 4.67 6.54
N LEU A 133 -9.02 3.68 5.88
CA LEU A 133 -8.17 2.68 6.53
C LEU A 133 -7.00 3.32 7.28
N VAL A 134 -6.29 4.25 6.64
CA VAL A 134 -5.15 4.95 7.24
C VAL A 134 -5.58 5.72 8.49
N LYS A 135 -6.73 6.39 8.45
CA LYS A 135 -7.29 7.12 9.58
C LYS A 135 -7.55 6.17 10.76
N LYS A 136 -8.25 5.06 10.55
CA LYS A 136 -8.52 4.08 11.62
C LYS A 136 -7.24 3.47 12.19
N LEU A 137 -6.25 3.19 11.35
CA LEU A 137 -4.96 2.69 11.83
C LEU A 137 -4.23 3.71 12.70
N LYS A 138 -4.29 5.01 12.39
CA LYS A 138 -3.71 6.08 13.21
C LYS A 138 -4.39 6.17 14.58
N GLU A 139 -5.71 5.99 14.64
CA GLU A 139 -6.46 5.99 15.90
C GLU A 139 -6.07 4.80 16.80
N LEU A 140 -5.78 3.63 16.23
CA LEU A 140 -5.36 2.43 16.97
C LEU A 140 -3.87 2.40 17.32
N ALA A 141 -3.04 3.14 16.59
CA ALA A 141 -1.58 3.15 16.76
C ALA A 141 -1.10 3.47 18.19
N PRO A 142 -1.55 4.54 18.88
CA PRO A 142 -0.98 4.91 20.19
C PRO A 142 -1.19 3.81 21.24
N GLU A 143 -2.36 3.18 21.25
CA GLU A 143 -2.66 2.09 22.18
C GLU A 143 -1.75 0.88 21.95
N VAL A 144 -1.54 0.49 20.68
CA VAL A 144 -0.68 -0.64 20.33
C VAL A 144 0.79 -0.35 20.63
N LEU A 145 1.23 0.90 20.48
CA LEU A 145 2.58 1.32 20.84
C LEU A 145 2.78 1.24 22.36
N LYS A 146 1.84 1.74 23.15
CA LYS A 146 1.88 1.63 24.61
C LYS A 146 1.95 0.17 25.06
N ALA A 147 1.09 -0.70 24.53
CA ALA A 147 1.12 -2.13 24.85
C ALA A 147 2.46 -2.80 24.45
N LYS A 148 3.11 -2.36 23.37
CA LYS A 148 4.45 -2.87 23.00
C LYS A 148 5.53 -2.42 23.99
N GLU A 149 5.45 -1.19 24.49
CA GLU A 149 6.39 -0.66 25.47
C GLU A 149 6.27 -1.40 26.80
N ASP A 150 5.05 -1.60 27.29
CA ASP A 150 4.77 -2.32 28.53
C ASP A 150 5.33 -3.76 28.47
N ASN A 151 5.06 -4.48 27.39
CA ASN A 151 5.61 -5.83 27.17
C ASN A 151 7.15 -5.86 27.15
N LYS A 152 7.78 -4.82 26.58
CA LYS A 152 9.24 -4.70 26.55
C LYS A 152 9.81 -4.45 27.94
N GLN A 153 9.12 -3.67 28.78
CA GLN A 153 9.53 -3.40 30.16
C GLN A 153 9.41 -4.64 31.04
N VAL A 154 8.33 -5.43 30.89
CA VAL A 154 8.14 -6.71 31.62
C VAL A 154 9.25 -7.69 31.26
N THR A 155 9.54 -7.85 29.97
CA THR A 155 10.59 -8.78 29.49
C THR A 155 11.99 -8.38 29.99
N ARG A 156 12.28 -7.07 30.12
CA ARG A 156 13.55 -6.56 30.64
C ARG A 156 13.68 -6.73 32.16
N LYS A 157 12.61 -6.50 32.92
CA LYS A 157 12.62 -6.63 34.38
C LYS A 157 12.56 -8.08 34.86
N GLY A 158 12.00 -8.98 34.06
CA GLY A 158 11.86 -10.42 34.37
C GLY A 158 12.90 -11.33 33.71
N GLY A 159 14.03 -10.79 33.22
CA GLY A 159 15.12 -11.59 32.65
C GLY A 159 15.62 -12.62 33.67
N LEU A 160 15.51 -13.91 33.31
CA LEU A 160 15.81 -15.05 34.18
C LEU A 160 17.22 -14.97 34.79
N ASN A 161 17.28 -14.96 36.12
CA ASN A 161 18.31 -15.70 36.85
C ASN A 161 18.01 -17.19 36.66
N LYS A 162 18.63 -17.84 35.68
CA LYS A 162 18.87 -19.28 35.69
C LYS A 162 20.23 -19.56 35.07
#